data_AF-A0A552BZP1-F1
#
_entry.id   AF-A0A552BZP1-F1
#
_cell.length_a   1.000
_cell.length_b   1.000
_cell.length_c   1.000
_cell.angle_alpha   90.00
_cell.angle_beta   90.00
_cell.angle_gamma   90.00
#
_symmetry.space_group_name_H-M   'P 1'
#
loop_
_entity.id
_entity.type
_entity.pdbx_description
1 polymer ?
#
loop_
_entity_poly.entity_id
_entity_poly.type
_entity_poly.pdbx_seq_one_letter_code
_entity_poly.pdbx_strand_id
1 'polypeptide(L)'
;MKISKLAADDNFNQIIALETNPLELDSVDFGERTDEDMTESLPETLKNTRGSSGTGYDKGSNEDTVGAFFKEMARYPLLSAEEEIELAYSVKFLMEAEEVRQKLQENLHRPPTKTEWAIALQLDNERQLENRLYRGRTAKRKMIRSNLRLVVSIAKRYLNRGVPFLDLIQEGAIGLNRAAEKFDPNKGYKFSTYAYWWIRQAITRTIANDARTIRLPIHIVEKLNKLKKAQRILKQDLQRNPNERELAEALEITPEQLRQLLQLRRQSLSLNHRVGKGEDTELVDLLEDDDLQLPEDKMNEMMMRQEIFAVLSDVLTEREKDVISLRYGLATSQPYTLEEVGGMFNLSRERVRQIQTKAMRKLRRPQVARRLKGWLH
;
A
#
# COMPACT_ATOMS: atom_id res chain seq x y z
N MET A 1 24.77 3.47 2.39
CA MET A 1 23.89 4.50 1.75
C MET A 1 23.83 4.48 0.19
N LYS A 2 23.34 3.39 -0.45
CA LYS A 2 23.21 3.26 -1.93
C LYS A 2 21.81 2.83 -2.40
N ILE A 3 20.74 3.30 -1.73
CA ILE A 3 19.35 2.98 -2.11
C ILE A 3 18.63 4.20 -2.73
N SER A 4 19.24 5.38 -2.76
CA SER A 4 18.61 6.63 -3.23
C SER A 4 18.85 6.98 -4.71
N LYS A 5 19.28 6.03 -5.56
CA LYS A 5 19.54 6.29 -7.00
C LYS A 5 18.84 5.36 -7.99
N LEU A 6 17.91 4.51 -7.55
CA LEU A 6 17.06 3.70 -8.44
C LEU A 6 15.65 4.29 -8.66
N ALA A 7 15.45 5.57 -8.35
CA ALA A 7 14.15 6.24 -8.44
C ALA A 7 14.02 7.16 -9.68
N ALA A 8 14.80 6.93 -10.73
CA ALA A 8 14.79 7.76 -11.94
C ALA A 8 14.99 6.95 -13.24
N ASP A 9 14.43 5.74 -13.31
CA ASP A 9 14.26 5.08 -14.60
C ASP A 9 12.94 5.57 -15.20
N ASP A 10 13.02 6.35 -16.28
CA ASP A 10 11.89 6.90 -17.05
C ASP A 10 10.91 5.82 -17.56
N ASN A 11 11.28 4.53 -17.49
CA ASN A 11 10.41 3.39 -17.76
C ASN A 11 9.40 3.09 -16.63
N PHE A 12 9.61 3.57 -15.40
CA PHE A 12 8.69 3.35 -14.27
C PHE A 12 7.44 4.23 -14.40
N ASN A 13 7.57 5.42 -14.97
CA ASN A 13 6.48 6.37 -15.16
C ASN A 13 5.62 6.08 -16.40
N GLN A 14 6.15 5.42 -17.43
CA GLN A 14 5.34 5.03 -18.60
C GLN A 14 4.32 3.91 -18.29
N ILE A 15 4.49 3.17 -17.18
CA ILE A 15 3.53 2.15 -16.72
C ILE A 15 2.35 2.79 -15.95
N ILE A 16 2.50 4.04 -15.49
CA ILE A 16 1.54 4.70 -14.59
C ILE A 16 0.39 5.40 -15.33
N ALA A 17 0.52 5.66 -16.64
CA ALA A 17 -0.43 6.48 -17.39
C ALA A 17 -1.41 5.67 -18.26
N LEU A 18 -2.31 4.90 -17.64
CA LEU A 18 -3.57 4.49 -18.28
C LEU A 18 -4.68 4.54 -17.24
N GLU A 19 -5.61 5.48 -17.42
CA GLU A 19 -6.88 5.56 -16.67
C GLU A 19 -7.61 4.22 -16.79
N THR A 20 -7.85 3.58 -15.65
CA THR A 20 -8.56 2.30 -15.59
C THR A 20 -10.03 2.53 -15.26
N ASN A 21 -10.87 1.98 -16.13
CA ASN A 21 -12.32 1.95 -16.00
C ASN A 21 -12.71 1.08 -14.78
N PRO A 22 -13.54 1.55 -13.82
CA PRO A 22 -13.84 0.83 -12.57
C PRO A 22 -14.56 -0.52 -12.69
N LEU A 23 -14.80 -1.01 -13.91
CA LEU A 23 -15.64 -2.17 -14.23
C LEU A 23 -14.85 -3.44 -14.63
N GLU A 24 -13.52 -3.39 -14.72
CA GLU A 24 -12.69 -4.57 -15.14
C GLU A 24 -12.12 -5.41 -13.98
N LEU A 25 -12.43 -5.05 -12.73
CA LEU A 25 -11.91 -5.72 -11.53
C LEU A 25 -12.49 -7.12 -11.24
N ASP A 26 -13.50 -7.56 -11.99
CA ASP A 26 -14.02 -8.93 -11.88
C ASP A 26 -13.05 -9.99 -12.45
N SER A 27 -11.95 -9.57 -13.10
CA SER A 27 -10.96 -10.47 -13.70
C SER A 27 -9.88 -10.97 -12.74
N VAL A 28 -9.87 -10.53 -11.47
CA VAL A 28 -8.90 -10.98 -10.46
C VAL A 28 -9.31 -12.35 -9.88
N ASP A 29 -9.16 -13.37 -10.71
CA ASP A 29 -9.36 -14.77 -10.32
C ASP A 29 -8.20 -15.24 -9.43
N PHE A 30 -8.47 -15.31 -8.12
CA PHE A 30 -7.52 -15.84 -7.15
C PHE A 30 -7.49 -17.38 -7.09
N GLY A 31 -8.08 -18.06 -8.08
CA GLY A 31 -8.22 -19.50 -8.12
C GLY A 31 -9.36 -19.97 -7.23
N GLU A 32 -10.59 -19.60 -7.58
CA GLU A 32 -11.78 -20.31 -7.12
C GLU A 32 -11.97 -21.62 -7.94
N ARG A 33 -12.67 -22.60 -7.35
CA ARG A 33 -13.41 -23.59 -8.16
C ARG A 33 -14.35 -22.79 -9.06
N THR A 34 -14.37 -23.12 -10.35
CA THR A 34 -14.99 -22.36 -11.44
C THR A 34 -16.40 -21.84 -11.14
N ASP A 35 -16.69 -20.61 -11.58
CA ASP A 35 -18.01 -19.95 -11.50
C ASP A 35 -19.11 -20.68 -12.32
N GLU A 36 -18.77 -21.72 -13.09
CA GLU A 36 -19.71 -22.56 -13.85
C GLU A 36 -20.55 -23.51 -12.96
N ASP A 37 -20.19 -23.72 -11.69
CA ASP A 37 -20.96 -24.55 -10.74
C ASP A 37 -22.15 -23.79 -10.07
N MET A 38 -22.39 -22.51 -10.42
CA MET A 38 -23.25 -21.62 -9.62
C MET A 38 -24.60 -21.25 -10.26
N THR A 39 -24.98 -21.82 -11.41
CA THR A 39 -26.34 -21.68 -11.97
C THR A 39 -27.33 -22.76 -11.55
N GLU A 40 -26.97 -23.65 -10.61
CA GLU A 40 -27.89 -24.65 -10.07
C GLU A 40 -27.98 -24.54 -8.54
N SER A 41 -29.07 -23.92 -8.08
CA SER A 41 -29.61 -23.95 -6.71
C SER A 41 -28.67 -23.52 -5.56
N LEU A 42 -28.96 -22.36 -4.96
CA LEU A 42 -28.51 -22.07 -3.59
C LEU A 42 -28.98 -23.22 -2.65
N PRO A 43 -28.09 -23.95 -1.96
CA PRO A 43 -28.55 -25.00 -1.06
C PRO A 43 -29.15 -24.41 0.22
N GLU A 44 -30.35 -24.88 0.57
CA GLU A 44 -30.99 -24.69 1.88
C GLU A 44 -30.19 -25.42 2.97
N THR A 45 -29.10 -24.85 3.48
CA THR A 45 -28.44 -25.38 4.68
C THR A 45 -28.01 -24.26 5.63
N LEU A 46 -29.00 -23.57 6.20
CA LEU A 46 -28.85 -22.81 7.46
C LEU A 46 -29.87 -23.27 8.52
N LYS A 47 -30.18 -24.57 8.55
CA LYS A 47 -30.97 -25.21 9.60
C LYS A 47 -30.27 -26.48 10.11
N ASN A 48 -29.16 -26.31 10.82
CA ASN A 48 -28.71 -27.17 11.94
C ASN A 48 -27.21 -27.02 12.15
N THR A 49 -26.83 -26.30 13.19
CA THR A 49 -25.57 -26.55 13.89
C THR A 49 -25.85 -26.44 15.38
N ARG A 50 -26.45 -27.50 15.93
CA ARG A 50 -26.31 -27.87 17.34
C ARG A 50 -25.38 -29.09 17.38
N GLY A 51 -24.25 -28.93 18.07
CA GLY A 51 -23.41 -30.01 18.60
C GLY A 51 -22.62 -30.85 17.60
N SER A 52 -21.31 -30.61 17.51
CA SER A 52 -20.32 -31.69 17.54
C SER A 52 -18.96 -31.14 17.95
N SER A 53 -18.44 -31.71 19.02
CA SER A 53 -17.19 -31.37 19.69
C SER A 53 -16.04 -32.17 19.09
N GLY A 54 -14.86 -31.56 18.96
CA GLY A 54 -13.60 -32.30 18.90
C GLY A 54 -12.64 -31.83 17.83
N THR A 55 -11.69 -30.97 18.21
CA THR A 55 -10.24 -31.11 17.97
C THR A 55 -9.55 -29.96 18.70
N GLY A 56 -8.56 -30.28 19.54
CA GLY A 56 -7.83 -29.31 20.35
C GLY A 56 -7.13 -28.26 19.49
N TYR A 57 -7.67 -27.04 19.52
CA TYR A 57 -7.03 -25.83 19.03
C TYR A 57 -6.85 -24.91 20.25
N ASP A 58 -5.65 -24.38 20.38
CA ASP A 58 -5.20 -23.58 21.50
C ASP A 58 -6.07 -22.33 21.66
N LYS A 59 -6.68 -22.19 22.84
CA LYS A 59 -7.78 -21.26 23.11
C LYS A 59 -7.23 -19.85 23.39
N GLY A 60 -6.78 -19.18 22.34
CA GLY A 60 -6.24 -17.81 22.40
C GLY A 60 -7.33 -16.73 22.33
N SER A 61 -7.09 -15.60 23.00
CA SER A 61 -7.95 -14.40 23.12
C SER A 61 -8.60 -13.87 21.83
N ASN A 62 -8.08 -14.20 20.65
CA ASN A 62 -8.68 -13.85 19.35
C ASN A 62 -9.96 -14.62 19.03
N GLU A 63 -10.19 -15.81 19.60
CA GLU A 63 -11.49 -16.49 19.46
C GLU A 63 -12.62 -15.71 20.15
N ASP A 64 -12.30 -14.94 21.19
CA ASP A 64 -13.30 -14.17 21.94
C ASP A 64 -13.77 -12.94 21.14
N THR A 65 -12.90 -12.32 20.34
CA THR A 65 -13.28 -11.18 19.49
C THR A 65 -14.13 -11.63 18.31
N VAL A 66 -13.73 -12.71 17.62
CA VAL A 66 -14.51 -13.30 16.51
C VAL A 66 -15.83 -13.88 17.03
N GLY A 67 -15.80 -14.53 18.19
CA GLY A 67 -16.98 -15.07 18.86
C GLY A 67 -17.98 -13.99 19.27
N ALA A 68 -17.50 -12.88 19.86
CA ALA A 68 -18.33 -11.72 20.20
C ALA A 68 -18.98 -11.11 18.96
N PHE A 69 -18.22 -10.96 17.86
CA PHE A 69 -18.74 -10.48 16.59
C PHE A 69 -19.85 -11.37 16.04
N PHE A 70 -19.66 -12.70 16.03
CA PHE A 70 -20.72 -13.62 15.58
C PHE A 70 -21.94 -13.62 16.49
N LYS A 71 -21.75 -13.45 17.80
CA LYS A 71 -22.85 -13.34 18.76
C LYS A 71 -23.67 -12.08 18.54
N GLU A 72 -23.04 -10.95 18.19
CA GLU A 72 -23.75 -9.71 17.84
C GLU A 72 -24.51 -9.86 16.52
N MET A 73 -23.87 -10.42 15.49
CA MET A 73 -24.49 -10.65 14.19
C MET A 73 -25.72 -11.57 14.28
N ALA A 74 -25.65 -12.61 15.11
CA ALA A 74 -26.75 -13.57 15.29
C ALA A 74 -28.02 -12.97 15.91
N ARG A 75 -27.95 -11.76 16.50
CA ARG A 75 -29.12 -11.07 17.08
C ARG A 75 -30.08 -10.54 16.03
N TYR A 76 -29.61 -10.32 14.80
CA TYR A 76 -30.43 -9.76 13.73
C TYR A 76 -30.98 -10.90 12.85
N PRO A 77 -32.31 -11.02 12.72
CA PRO A 77 -32.93 -12.06 11.90
C PRO A 77 -32.69 -11.79 10.41
N LEU A 78 -32.79 -12.87 9.61
CA LEU A 78 -32.79 -12.78 8.16
C LEU A 78 -34.08 -12.07 7.70
N LEU A 79 -33.97 -11.30 6.62
CA LEU A 79 -35.09 -10.58 6.04
C LEU A 79 -35.89 -11.47 5.10
N SER A 80 -37.20 -11.24 5.02
CA SER A 80 -38.02 -11.79 3.94
C SER A 80 -37.82 -10.98 2.65
N ALA A 81 -38.21 -11.56 1.51
CA ALA A 81 -38.13 -10.85 0.22
C ALA A 81 -38.99 -9.57 0.20
N GLU A 82 -40.14 -9.57 0.87
CA GLU A 82 -41.01 -8.39 1.00
C GLU A 82 -40.35 -7.31 1.87
N GLU A 83 -39.77 -7.71 3.00
CA GLU A 83 -39.03 -6.79 3.88
C GLU A 83 -37.81 -6.17 3.18
N GLU A 84 -37.10 -6.94 2.35
CA GLU A 84 -35.98 -6.42 1.54
C GLU A 84 -36.43 -5.29 0.62
N ILE A 85 -37.59 -5.45 -0.03
CA ILE A 85 -38.16 -4.46 -0.94
C ILE A 85 -38.56 -3.18 -0.18
N GLU A 86 -39.27 -3.31 0.94
CA GLU A 86 -39.69 -2.16 1.76
C GLU A 86 -38.50 -1.35 2.28
N LEU A 87 -37.48 -2.05 2.80
CA LEU A 87 -36.27 -1.42 3.29
C LEU A 87 -35.53 -0.73 2.15
N ALA A 88 -35.42 -1.38 1.00
CA ALA A 88 -34.71 -0.83 -0.14
C ALA A 88 -35.39 0.43 -0.71
N TYR A 89 -36.73 0.53 -0.73
CA TYR A 89 -37.40 1.80 -1.06
C TYR A 89 -37.07 2.93 -0.09
N SER A 90 -37.00 2.62 1.21
CA SER A 90 -36.62 3.60 2.23
C SER A 90 -35.16 4.05 2.09
N VAL A 91 -34.27 3.13 1.70
CA VAL A 91 -32.86 3.45 1.41
C VAL A 91 -32.73 4.26 0.13
N LYS A 92 -33.47 3.92 -0.93
CA LYS A 92 -33.49 4.66 -2.19
C LYS A 92 -33.88 6.12 -1.97
N PHE A 93 -34.94 6.37 -1.19
CA PHE A 93 -35.32 7.73 -0.81
C PHE A 93 -34.20 8.46 -0.06
N LEU A 94 -33.47 7.78 0.85
CA LEU A 94 -32.34 8.38 1.55
C LEU A 94 -31.23 8.81 0.57
N MET A 95 -30.90 7.98 -0.42
CA MET A 95 -29.88 8.30 -1.42
C MET A 95 -30.29 9.44 -2.33
N GLU A 96 -31.55 9.44 -2.80
CA GLU A 96 -32.12 10.55 -3.60
C GLU A 96 -32.10 11.87 -2.81
N ALA A 97 -32.45 11.82 -1.51
CA ALA A 97 -32.39 12.98 -0.64
C ALA A 97 -30.95 13.52 -0.49
N GLU A 98 -29.96 12.64 -0.35
CA GLU A 98 -28.55 13.01 -0.27
C GLU A 98 -28.02 13.61 -1.59
N GLU A 99 -28.41 13.07 -2.75
CA GLU A 99 -28.07 13.65 -4.06
C GLU A 99 -28.67 15.05 -4.25
N VAL A 100 -29.96 15.24 -3.91
CA VAL A 100 -30.61 16.56 -3.98
C VAL A 100 -29.89 17.56 -3.07
N ARG A 101 -29.49 17.12 -1.87
CA ARG A 101 -28.72 17.96 -0.95
C ARG A 101 -27.38 18.38 -1.54
N GLN A 102 -26.65 17.47 -2.20
CA GLN A 102 -25.38 17.78 -2.85
C GLN A 102 -25.56 18.80 -3.99
N LYS A 103 -26.55 18.58 -4.87
CA LYS A 103 -26.88 19.53 -5.96
C LYS A 103 -27.23 20.92 -5.44
N LEU A 104 -28.00 21.01 -4.35
CA LEU A 104 -28.30 22.28 -3.71
C LEU A 104 -27.06 22.94 -3.12
N GLN A 105 -26.17 22.16 -2.50
CA GLN A 105 -24.92 22.68 -1.92
C GLN A 105 -23.99 23.25 -3.00
N GLU A 106 -23.92 22.60 -4.17
CA GLU A 106 -23.17 23.09 -5.33
C GLU A 106 -23.77 24.40 -5.86
N ASN A 107 -25.09 24.46 -6.03
CA ASN A 107 -25.78 25.65 -6.55
C ASN A 107 -25.74 26.85 -5.59
N LEU A 108 -25.78 26.61 -4.29
CA LEU A 108 -25.84 27.65 -3.27
C LEU A 108 -24.44 28.05 -2.74
N HIS A 109 -23.39 27.27 -3.06
CA HIS A 109 -22.05 27.38 -2.49
C HIS A 109 -22.02 27.42 -0.94
N ARG A 110 -23.06 26.89 -0.29
CA ARG A 110 -23.24 26.81 1.16
C ARG A 110 -24.07 25.56 1.50
N PRO A 111 -24.00 25.02 2.73
CA PRO A 111 -24.89 23.93 3.13
C PRO A 111 -26.35 24.41 3.09
N PRO A 112 -27.27 23.68 2.41
CA PRO A 112 -28.68 24.07 2.33
C PRO A 112 -29.34 23.98 3.71
N THR A 113 -30.27 24.89 3.98
CA THR A 113 -31.11 24.81 5.19
C THR A 113 -32.09 23.64 5.07
N LYS A 114 -32.60 23.17 6.22
CA LYS A 114 -33.57 22.07 6.26
C LYS A 114 -34.86 22.41 5.51
N THR A 115 -35.32 23.65 5.58
CA THR A 115 -36.45 24.17 4.78
C THR A 115 -36.19 24.07 3.28
N GLU A 116 -35.06 24.58 2.79
CA GLU A 116 -34.68 24.54 1.37
C GLU A 116 -34.60 23.09 0.85
N TRP A 117 -34.03 22.20 1.67
CA TRP A 117 -33.94 20.77 1.34
C TRP A 117 -35.31 20.09 1.30
N ALA A 118 -36.21 20.40 2.24
CA ALA A 118 -37.57 19.88 2.25
C ALA A 118 -38.36 20.35 1.01
N ILE A 119 -38.25 21.63 0.65
CA ILE A 119 -38.90 22.20 -0.55
C ILE A 119 -38.40 21.50 -1.82
N ALA A 120 -37.08 21.29 -1.95
CA ALA A 120 -36.50 20.63 -3.10
C ALA A 120 -36.94 19.16 -3.26
N LEU A 121 -37.28 18.49 -2.15
CA LEU A 121 -37.83 17.14 -2.12
C LEU A 121 -39.36 17.09 -2.17
N GLN A 122 -40.02 18.22 -2.41
CA GLN A 122 -41.48 18.35 -2.44
C GLN A 122 -42.14 17.87 -1.13
N LEU A 123 -41.52 18.19 0.01
CA LEU A 123 -42.04 17.88 1.33
C LEU A 123 -42.61 19.14 1.98
N ASP A 124 -43.76 18.99 2.62
CA ASP A 124 -44.49 20.14 3.20
C ASP A 124 -43.79 20.72 4.42
N ASN A 125 -43.02 19.91 5.16
CA ASN A 125 -42.50 20.26 6.47
C ASN A 125 -41.11 19.66 6.75
N GLU A 126 -40.28 20.39 7.50
CA GLU A 126 -38.97 19.91 7.99
C GLU A 126 -39.10 18.62 8.81
N ARG A 127 -40.16 18.49 9.60
CA ARG A 127 -40.42 17.27 10.39
C ARG A 127 -40.66 16.03 9.53
N GLN A 128 -41.30 16.19 8.38
CA GLN A 128 -41.51 15.07 7.45
C GLN A 128 -40.18 14.63 6.83
N LEU A 129 -39.33 15.59 6.45
CA LEU A 129 -37.97 15.33 5.97
C LEU A 129 -37.17 14.55 7.02
N GLU A 130 -37.11 15.04 8.26
CA GLU A 130 -36.37 14.37 9.34
C GLU A 130 -36.86 12.94 9.60
N ASN A 131 -38.18 12.73 9.62
CA ASN A 131 -38.76 11.40 9.81
C ASN A 131 -38.40 10.45 8.66
N ARG A 132 -38.53 10.88 7.40
CA ARG A 132 -38.16 10.04 6.25
C ARG A 132 -36.65 9.74 6.22
N LEU A 133 -35.80 10.71 6.53
CA LEU A 133 -34.36 10.49 6.65
C LEU A 133 -34.03 9.51 7.78
N TYR A 134 -34.69 9.63 8.93
CA TYR A 134 -34.51 8.70 10.04
C TYR A 134 -34.94 7.28 9.66
N ARG A 135 -36.08 7.13 9.00
CA ARG A 135 -36.56 5.84 8.46
C ARG A 135 -35.57 5.25 7.47
N GLY A 136 -35.08 6.04 6.50
CA GLY A 136 -34.09 5.59 5.53
C GLY A 136 -32.78 5.14 6.18
N ARG A 137 -32.25 5.90 7.15
CA ARG A 137 -31.02 5.51 7.90
C ARG A 137 -31.21 4.24 8.71
N THR A 138 -32.38 4.09 9.33
CA THR A 138 -32.72 2.89 10.12
C THR A 138 -32.90 1.68 9.20
N ALA A 139 -33.55 1.88 8.05
CA ALA A 139 -33.71 0.85 7.04
C ALA A 139 -32.36 0.37 6.48
N LYS A 140 -31.46 1.30 6.13
CA LYS A 140 -30.09 0.99 5.69
C LYS A 140 -29.34 0.16 6.73
N ARG A 141 -29.38 0.58 8.00
CA ARG A 141 -28.74 -0.16 9.10
C ARG A 141 -29.33 -1.55 9.27
N LYS A 142 -30.66 -1.70 9.23
CA LYS A 142 -31.35 -3.00 9.33
C LYS A 142 -30.96 -3.91 8.16
N MET A 143 -31.01 -3.38 6.93
CA MET A 143 -30.66 -4.08 5.70
C MET A 143 -29.22 -4.61 5.71
N ILE A 144 -28.25 -3.80 6.16
CA ILE A 144 -26.84 -4.22 6.28
C ILE A 144 -26.67 -5.28 7.37
N ARG A 145 -27.22 -5.05 8.58
CA ARG A 145 -27.03 -5.94 9.73
C ARG A 145 -27.63 -7.33 9.51
N SER A 146 -28.81 -7.41 8.91
CA SER A 146 -29.45 -8.69 8.57
C SER A 146 -28.69 -9.49 7.51
N ASN A 147 -27.89 -8.82 6.67
CA ASN A 147 -27.13 -9.45 5.58
C ASN A 147 -25.64 -9.65 5.89
N LEU A 148 -25.16 -9.29 7.08
CA LEU A 148 -23.75 -9.44 7.45
C LEU A 148 -23.27 -10.91 7.40
N ARG A 149 -24.19 -11.86 7.60
CA ARG A 149 -23.92 -13.31 7.48
C ARG A 149 -23.43 -13.71 6.09
N LEU A 150 -23.93 -13.04 5.04
CA LEU A 150 -23.51 -13.24 3.65
C LEU A 150 -22.05 -12.79 3.46
N VAL A 151 -21.66 -11.68 4.09
CA VAL A 151 -20.27 -11.21 4.03
C VAL A 151 -19.32 -12.24 4.63
N VAL A 152 -19.67 -12.79 5.80
CA VAL A 152 -18.88 -13.83 6.47
C VAL A 152 -18.75 -15.09 5.61
N SER A 153 -19.83 -15.54 4.96
CA SER A 153 -19.77 -16.74 4.10
C SER A 153 -18.89 -16.54 2.86
N ILE A 154 -18.90 -15.34 2.28
CA ILE A 154 -18.03 -14.98 1.15
C ILE A 154 -16.57 -14.86 1.61
N ALA A 155 -16.30 -14.13 2.70
CA ALA A 155 -14.96 -13.86 3.23
C ALA A 155 -14.22 -15.13 3.65
N LYS A 156 -14.93 -16.16 4.13
CA LYS A 156 -14.33 -17.47 4.48
C LYS A 156 -13.53 -18.11 3.34
N ARG A 157 -13.89 -17.85 2.07
CA ARG A 157 -13.17 -18.37 0.89
C ARG A 157 -11.81 -17.70 0.66
N TYR A 158 -11.56 -16.57 1.32
CA TYR A 158 -10.37 -15.73 1.16
C TYR A 158 -9.44 -15.78 2.39
N LEU A 159 -9.64 -16.73 3.29
CA LEU A 159 -8.77 -16.97 4.44
C LEU A 159 -7.32 -17.26 4.03
N ASN A 160 -6.38 -16.90 4.90
CA ASN A 160 -4.94 -17.15 4.74
C ASN A 160 -4.32 -16.54 3.47
N ARG A 161 -4.85 -15.40 3.00
CA ARG A 161 -4.33 -14.67 1.83
C ARG A 161 -3.51 -13.43 2.19
N GLY A 162 -3.00 -13.34 3.42
CA GLY A 162 -2.16 -12.25 3.90
C GLY A 162 -2.90 -11.12 4.62
N VAL A 163 -4.23 -11.13 4.60
CA VAL A 163 -5.08 -10.17 5.34
C VAL A 163 -5.82 -10.91 6.47
N PRO A 164 -5.90 -10.35 7.70
CA PRO A 164 -6.66 -10.93 8.80
C PRO A 164 -8.14 -11.12 8.46
N PHE A 165 -8.76 -12.15 9.05
CA PHE A 165 -10.15 -12.50 8.73
C PHE A 165 -11.16 -11.40 9.10
N LEU A 166 -10.97 -10.73 10.24
CA LEU A 166 -11.84 -9.63 10.65
C LEU A 166 -11.75 -8.48 9.65
N ASP A 167 -10.56 -8.15 9.16
CA ASP A 167 -10.37 -7.08 8.19
C ASP A 167 -11.06 -7.42 6.85
N LEU A 168 -11.00 -8.68 6.40
CA LEU A 168 -11.77 -9.14 5.23
C LEU A 168 -13.28 -8.97 5.42
N ILE A 169 -13.80 -9.26 6.63
CA ILE A 169 -15.22 -9.06 6.94
C ILE A 169 -15.56 -7.57 6.92
N GLN A 170 -14.72 -6.71 7.50
CA GLN A 170 -14.97 -5.27 7.55
C GLN A 170 -14.99 -4.66 6.15
N GLU A 171 -14.04 -5.02 5.29
CA GLU A 171 -14.00 -4.55 3.90
C GLU A 171 -15.17 -5.11 3.08
N GLY A 172 -15.52 -6.38 3.29
CA GLY A 172 -16.74 -6.95 2.71
C GLY A 172 -18.02 -6.24 3.19
N ALA A 173 -18.06 -5.78 4.44
CA ALA A 173 -19.19 -5.00 4.98
C ALA A 173 -19.26 -3.59 4.35
N ILE A 174 -18.12 -2.98 4.00
CA ILE A 174 -18.08 -1.75 3.20
C ILE A 174 -18.64 -2.00 1.79
N GLY A 175 -18.29 -3.14 1.17
CA GLY A 175 -18.89 -3.58 -0.09
C GLY A 175 -20.40 -3.78 0.01
N LEU A 176 -20.88 -4.47 1.05
CA LEU A 176 -22.30 -4.67 1.34
C LEU A 176 -23.05 -3.34 1.53
N ASN A 177 -22.45 -2.37 2.24
CA ASN A 177 -23.03 -1.04 2.42
C ASN A 177 -23.24 -0.35 1.05
N ARG A 178 -22.23 -0.40 0.18
CA ARG A 178 -22.33 0.15 -1.19
C ARG A 178 -23.37 -0.58 -2.03
N ALA A 179 -23.52 -1.89 -1.86
CA ALA A 179 -24.58 -2.66 -2.49
C ALA A 179 -25.96 -2.17 -2.03
N ALA A 180 -26.14 -1.94 -0.74
CA ALA A 180 -27.42 -1.45 -0.19
C ALA A 180 -27.78 -0.04 -0.72
N GLU A 181 -26.79 0.84 -0.90
CA GLU A 181 -27.00 2.17 -1.48
C GLU A 181 -27.44 2.13 -2.94
N LYS A 182 -26.93 1.16 -3.72
CA LYS A 182 -27.15 1.08 -5.18
C LYS A 182 -28.18 0.03 -5.60
N PHE A 183 -28.82 -0.65 -4.65
CA PHE A 183 -29.75 -1.72 -4.96
C PHE A 183 -31.06 -1.14 -5.52
N ASP A 184 -31.58 -1.76 -6.59
CA ASP A 184 -32.84 -1.35 -7.22
C ASP A 184 -33.89 -2.48 -7.10
N PRO A 185 -34.93 -2.29 -6.26
CA PRO A 185 -35.99 -3.27 -6.05
C PRO A 185 -36.79 -3.60 -7.31
N ASN A 186 -36.85 -2.67 -8.27
CA ASN A 186 -37.68 -2.82 -9.47
C ASN A 186 -37.17 -3.90 -10.42
N LYS A 187 -35.91 -4.33 -10.26
CA LYS A 187 -35.28 -5.34 -11.12
C LYS A 187 -35.71 -6.78 -10.81
N GLY A 188 -36.40 -7.01 -9.68
CA GLY A 188 -36.96 -8.32 -9.33
C GLY A 188 -35.94 -9.39 -8.89
N TYR A 189 -34.67 -9.04 -8.72
CA TYR A 189 -33.65 -9.94 -8.18
C TYR A 189 -33.53 -9.78 -6.65
N LYS A 190 -33.19 -10.88 -5.95
CA LYS A 190 -32.91 -10.84 -4.51
C LYS A 190 -31.72 -9.95 -4.21
N PHE A 191 -31.73 -9.28 -3.05
CA PHE A 191 -30.63 -8.40 -2.65
C PHE A 191 -29.29 -9.15 -2.55
N SER A 192 -29.31 -10.39 -2.08
CA SER A 192 -28.11 -11.23 -1.94
C SER A 192 -27.36 -11.45 -3.26
N THR A 193 -28.08 -11.64 -4.37
CA THR A 193 -27.48 -11.81 -5.71
C THR A 193 -26.72 -10.57 -6.15
N TYR A 194 -27.27 -9.38 -5.89
CA TYR A 194 -26.60 -8.11 -6.22
C TYR A 194 -25.45 -7.80 -5.26
N ALA A 195 -25.66 -8.02 -3.96
CA ALA A 195 -24.67 -7.76 -2.93
C ALA A 195 -23.42 -8.63 -3.08
N TYR A 196 -23.57 -9.86 -3.59
CA TYR A 196 -22.47 -10.78 -3.84
C TYR A 196 -21.29 -10.14 -4.58
N TRP A 197 -21.57 -9.46 -5.70
CA TRP A 197 -20.56 -8.81 -6.54
C TRP A 197 -19.82 -7.72 -5.78
N TRP A 198 -20.55 -6.82 -5.11
CA TRP A 198 -19.94 -5.74 -4.33
C TRP A 198 -19.11 -6.24 -3.15
N ILE A 199 -19.53 -7.32 -2.48
CA ILE A 199 -18.79 -7.93 -1.37
C ILE A 199 -17.52 -8.59 -1.90
N ARG A 200 -17.64 -9.44 -2.95
CA ARG A 200 -16.50 -10.11 -3.59
C ARG A 200 -15.47 -9.07 -4.04
N GLN A 201 -15.92 -8.04 -4.73
CA GLN A 201 -15.10 -6.94 -5.25
C GLN A 201 -14.35 -6.16 -4.17
N ALA A 202 -15.02 -5.84 -3.05
CA ALA A 202 -14.37 -5.15 -1.95
C ALA A 202 -13.26 -6.02 -1.34
N ILE A 203 -13.56 -7.30 -1.07
CA ILE A 203 -12.63 -8.26 -0.49
C ILE A 203 -11.42 -8.51 -1.41
N THR A 204 -11.65 -8.75 -2.70
CA THR A 204 -10.57 -8.98 -3.69
C THR A 204 -9.67 -7.76 -3.82
N ARG A 205 -10.25 -6.55 -3.82
CA ARG A 205 -9.51 -5.29 -3.88
C ARG A 205 -8.65 -5.08 -2.63
N THR A 206 -9.16 -5.34 -1.44
CA THR A 206 -8.38 -5.26 -0.19
C THR A 206 -7.21 -6.25 -0.22
N ILE A 207 -7.44 -7.49 -0.65
CA ILE A 207 -6.37 -8.48 -0.76
C ILE A 207 -5.30 -8.01 -1.74
N ALA A 208 -5.69 -7.46 -2.89
CA ALA A 208 -4.73 -6.93 -3.85
C ALA A 208 -3.92 -5.75 -3.27
N ASN A 209 -4.53 -4.95 -2.40
CA ASN A 209 -3.93 -3.74 -1.85
C ASN A 209 -3.03 -3.99 -0.63
N ASP A 210 -3.47 -4.85 0.29
CA ASP A 210 -2.99 -4.89 1.67
C ASP A 210 -2.40 -6.27 2.06
N ALA A 211 -2.54 -7.30 1.23
CA ALA A 211 -2.01 -8.63 1.54
C ALA A 211 -0.47 -8.71 1.58
N ARG A 212 0.23 -7.70 1.06
CA ARG A 212 1.70 -7.68 0.97
C ARG A 212 2.26 -6.57 1.84
N THR A 213 3.36 -6.87 2.53
CA THR A 213 4.13 -5.89 3.31
C THR A 213 4.60 -4.71 2.46
N ILE A 214 5.03 -4.99 1.22
CA ILE A 214 5.33 -3.97 0.21
C ILE A 214 4.16 -3.94 -0.76
N ARG A 215 3.41 -2.84 -0.73
CA ARG A 215 2.24 -2.62 -1.58
C ARG A 215 2.63 -2.63 -3.06
N LEU A 216 1.86 -3.36 -3.87
CA LEU A 216 1.96 -3.36 -5.32
C LEU A 216 0.71 -2.72 -5.96
N PRO A 217 0.84 -2.05 -7.12
CA PRO A 217 -0.31 -1.61 -7.89
C PRO A 217 -1.20 -2.78 -8.33
N ILE A 218 -2.51 -2.53 -8.45
CA ILE A 218 -3.53 -3.56 -8.76
C ILE A 218 -3.23 -4.29 -10.08
N HIS A 219 -2.87 -3.55 -11.13
CA HIS A 219 -2.55 -4.14 -12.44
C HIS A 219 -1.34 -5.09 -12.40
N ILE A 220 -0.39 -4.88 -11.48
CA ILE A 220 0.74 -5.81 -11.26
C ILE A 220 0.26 -7.07 -10.57
N VAL A 221 -0.64 -6.95 -9.58
CA VAL A 221 -1.25 -8.09 -8.90
C VAL A 221 -2.08 -8.94 -9.88
N GLU A 222 -2.83 -8.29 -10.77
CA GLU A 222 -3.54 -8.95 -11.88
C GLU A 222 -2.60 -9.75 -12.78
N LYS A 223 -1.48 -9.14 -13.23
CA LYS A 223 -0.46 -9.84 -14.02
C LYS A 223 0.13 -11.03 -13.27
N LEU A 224 0.39 -10.90 -11.96
CA LEU A 224 0.87 -12.01 -11.11
C LEU A 224 -0.16 -13.15 -10.99
N ASN A 225 -1.45 -12.82 -10.90
CA ASN A 225 -2.52 -13.83 -10.86
C ASN A 225 -2.67 -14.54 -12.21
N LYS A 226 -2.61 -13.79 -13.33
CA LYS A 226 -2.56 -14.37 -14.68
C LYS A 226 -1.37 -15.30 -14.85
N LEU A 227 -0.18 -14.89 -14.39
CA LEU A 227 1.01 -15.74 -14.37
C LEU A 227 0.78 -17.04 -13.58
N LYS A 228 0.18 -16.96 -12.39
CA LYS A 228 -0.14 -18.14 -11.57
C LYS A 228 -1.15 -19.07 -12.25
N LYS A 229 -2.14 -18.50 -12.95
CA LYS A 229 -3.15 -19.25 -13.71
C LYS A 229 -2.53 -19.95 -14.92
N ALA A 230 -1.78 -19.23 -15.74
CA ALA A 230 -1.05 -19.77 -16.88
C ALA A 230 -0.06 -20.88 -16.44
N GLN A 231 0.66 -20.68 -15.34
CA GLN A 231 1.56 -21.69 -14.79
C GLN A 231 0.81 -22.97 -14.37
N ARG A 232 -0.39 -22.86 -13.79
CA ARG A 232 -1.21 -24.03 -13.42
C ARG A 232 -1.72 -24.78 -14.64
N ILE A 233 -2.27 -24.06 -15.62
CA ILE A 233 -2.80 -24.64 -16.87
C ILE A 233 -1.68 -25.37 -17.62
N LEU A 234 -0.57 -24.69 -17.90
CA LEU A 234 0.57 -25.29 -18.60
C LEU A 234 1.18 -26.47 -17.84
N LYS A 235 1.20 -26.41 -16.51
CA LYS A 235 1.68 -27.54 -15.70
C LYS A 235 0.78 -28.77 -15.84
N GLN A 236 -0.54 -28.56 -15.96
CA GLN A 236 -1.50 -29.63 -16.18
C GLN A 236 -1.34 -30.22 -17.59
N ASP A 237 -1.23 -29.36 -18.61
CA ASP A 237 -1.14 -29.79 -20.01
C ASP A 237 0.18 -30.48 -20.33
N LEU A 238 1.31 -29.95 -19.83
CA LEU A 238 2.65 -30.46 -20.12
C LEU A 238 3.09 -31.57 -19.16
N GLN A 239 2.35 -31.79 -18.06
CA GLN A 239 2.72 -32.70 -16.96
C GLN A 239 4.11 -32.44 -16.35
N ARG A 240 4.68 -31.25 -16.60
CA ARG A 240 5.97 -30.79 -16.06
C ARG A 240 5.88 -29.31 -15.73
N ASN A 241 6.87 -28.77 -15.02
CA ASN A 241 6.96 -27.33 -14.84
C ASN A 241 7.23 -26.65 -16.21
N PRO A 242 6.49 -25.59 -16.56
CA PRO A 242 6.70 -24.89 -17.82
C PRO A 242 8.00 -24.08 -17.81
N ASN A 243 8.62 -23.95 -18.98
CA ASN A 243 9.80 -23.13 -19.18
C ASN A 243 9.47 -21.63 -19.25
N GLU A 244 10.46 -20.76 -19.03
CA GLU A 244 10.28 -19.29 -19.13
C GLU A 244 9.72 -18.88 -20.50
N ARG A 245 10.16 -19.52 -21.59
CA ARG A 245 9.66 -19.21 -22.95
C ARG A 245 8.19 -19.58 -23.12
N GLU A 246 7.80 -20.77 -22.67
CA GLU A 246 6.42 -21.28 -22.73
C GLU A 246 5.48 -20.39 -21.89
N LEU A 247 5.94 -19.93 -20.72
CA LEU A 247 5.21 -18.98 -19.88
C LEU A 247 5.07 -17.60 -20.52
N ALA A 248 6.13 -17.09 -21.16
CA ALA A 248 6.13 -15.80 -21.83
C ALA A 248 5.16 -15.81 -23.02
N GLU A 249 5.16 -16.89 -23.79
CA GLU A 249 4.28 -17.10 -24.94
C GLU A 249 2.82 -17.21 -24.52
N ALA A 250 2.52 -17.99 -23.47
CA ALA A 250 1.16 -18.12 -22.93
C ALA A 250 0.60 -16.83 -22.31
N LEU A 251 1.46 -15.90 -21.92
CA LEU A 251 1.07 -14.60 -21.35
C LEU A 251 1.17 -13.45 -22.35
N GLU A 252 1.63 -13.72 -23.58
CA GLU A 252 1.87 -12.72 -24.63
C GLU A 252 2.80 -11.57 -24.19
N ILE A 253 3.83 -11.88 -23.40
CA ILE A 253 4.82 -10.90 -22.90
C ILE A 253 6.24 -11.26 -23.29
N THR A 254 7.15 -10.27 -23.23
CA THR A 254 8.57 -10.55 -23.50
C THR A 254 9.21 -11.34 -22.35
N PRO A 255 10.25 -12.16 -22.63
CA PRO A 255 11.00 -12.87 -21.58
C PRO A 255 11.61 -11.94 -20.52
N GLU A 256 11.99 -10.72 -20.91
CA GLU A 256 12.51 -9.70 -19.98
C GLU A 256 11.44 -9.21 -19.01
N GLN A 257 10.24 -8.91 -19.52
CA GLN A 257 9.08 -8.54 -18.69
C GLN A 257 8.67 -9.69 -17.76
N LEU A 258 8.73 -10.94 -18.23
CA LEU A 258 8.48 -12.11 -17.40
C LEU A 258 9.48 -12.20 -16.24
N ARG A 259 10.77 -11.96 -16.49
CA ARG A 259 11.80 -11.97 -15.43
C ARG A 259 11.55 -10.89 -14.38
N GLN A 260 11.18 -9.68 -14.80
CA GLN A 260 10.79 -8.60 -13.88
C GLN A 260 9.56 -9.01 -13.05
N LEU A 261 8.54 -9.59 -13.68
CA LEU A 261 7.34 -10.07 -12.98
C LEU A 261 7.67 -11.19 -11.97
N LEU A 262 8.58 -12.09 -12.32
CA LEU A 262 9.06 -13.16 -11.42
C LEU A 262 9.86 -12.61 -10.23
N GLN A 263 10.56 -11.48 -10.39
CA GLN A 263 11.21 -10.79 -9.27
C GLN A 263 10.17 -10.18 -8.32
N LEU A 264 9.15 -9.50 -8.86
CA LEU A 264 8.06 -8.89 -8.07
C LEU A 264 7.19 -9.91 -7.34
N ARG A 265 7.16 -11.17 -7.81
CA ARG A 265 6.43 -12.26 -7.15
C ARG A 265 6.98 -12.57 -5.75
N ARG A 266 8.28 -12.36 -5.51
CA ARG A 266 8.98 -12.74 -4.27
C ARG A 266 8.32 -12.06 -3.05
N GLN A 267 8.22 -12.78 -1.94
CA GLN A 267 7.69 -12.26 -0.68
C GLN A 267 8.85 -11.87 0.23
N SER A 268 8.66 -10.83 1.06
CA SER A 268 9.60 -10.44 2.10
C SER A 268 9.68 -11.54 3.16
N LEU A 269 10.90 -11.85 3.59
CA LEU A 269 11.16 -12.75 4.71
C LEU A 269 11.39 -11.92 5.98
N SER A 270 11.00 -12.47 7.13
CA SER A 270 11.30 -11.83 8.42
C SER A 270 12.80 -11.92 8.74
N LEU A 271 13.37 -10.84 9.28
CA LEU A 271 14.75 -10.84 9.79
C LEU A 271 14.91 -11.68 11.06
N ASN A 272 13.82 -11.90 11.79
CA ASN A 272 13.79 -12.76 12.98
C ASN A 272 13.60 -14.24 12.60
N HIS A 273 13.63 -14.56 11.31
CA HIS A 273 13.55 -15.94 10.87
C HIS A 273 14.80 -16.68 11.31
N ARG A 274 14.64 -17.73 12.12
CA ARG A 274 15.73 -18.58 12.59
C ARG A 274 16.22 -19.48 11.46
N VAL A 275 17.52 -19.57 11.31
CA VAL A 275 18.20 -20.35 10.27
C VAL A 275 19.20 -21.32 10.90
N GLY A 276 19.50 -22.42 10.20
CA GLY A 276 20.42 -23.47 10.66
C GLY A 276 19.72 -24.70 11.26
N LYS A 277 20.45 -25.81 11.43
CA LYS A 277 19.89 -27.10 11.90
C LYS A 277 19.39 -27.07 13.34
N GLY A 278 19.90 -26.15 14.16
CA GLY A 278 19.51 -25.96 15.55
C GLY A 278 18.52 -24.81 15.79
N GLU A 279 18.16 -24.03 14.75
CA GLU A 279 17.35 -22.81 14.89
C GLU A 279 17.90 -21.78 15.91
N ASP A 280 19.21 -21.83 16.19
CA ASP A 280 19.84 -20.98 17.21
C ASP A 280 20.17 -19.57 16.68
N THR A 281 20.41 -19.42 15.38
CA THR A 281 20.83 -18.15 14.76
C THR A 281 19.69 -17.47 14.02
N GLU A 282 19.51 -16.17 14.23
CA GLU A 282 18.52 -15.38 13.49
C GLU A 282 19.12 -14.85 12.18
N LEU A 283 18.28 -14.60 11.18
CA LEU A 283 18.75 -14.09 9.88
C LEU A 283 19.43 -12.72 10.03
N VAL A 284 18.97 -11.89 10.98
CA VAL A 284 19.55 -10.58 11.26
C VAL A 284 21.01 -10.66 11.68
N ASP A 285 21.42 -11.71 12.40
CA ASP A 285 22.79 -11.89 12.90
C ASP A 285 23.78 -12.21 11.78
N LEU A 286 23.29 -12.62 10.60
CA LEU A 286 24.11 -12.97 9.44
C LEU A 286 24.28 -11.81 8.45
N LEU A 287 23.59 -10.68 8.67
CA LEU A 287 23.67 -9.54 7.77
C LEU A 287 24.88 -8.67 8.11
N GLU A 288 25.71 -8.42 7.10
CA GLU A 288 26.82 -7.47 7.19
C GLU A 288 26.27 -6.03 7.17
N ASP A 289 26.84 -5.16 8.02
CA ASP A 289 26.50 -3.74 8.08
C ASP A 289 27.52 -2.92 7.27
N ASP A 290 27.17 -2.60 6.03
CA ASP A 290 28.00 -1.80 5.12
C ASP A 290 28.27 -0.37 5.61
N ASP A 291 27.43 0.18 6.50
CA ASP A 291 27.58 1.53 7.02
C ASP A 291 28.44 1.56 8.30
N LEU A 292 28.84 0.39 8.82
CA LEU A 292 29.70 0.27 9.99
C LEU A 292 31.16 0.61 9.64
N GLN A 293 31.54 1.88 9.84
CA GLN A 293 32.95 2.27 9.77
C GLN A 293 33.74 1.62 10.91
N LEU A 294 34.76 0.83 10.55
CA LEU A 294 35.68 0.20 11.49
C LEU A 294 36.38 1.28 12.35
N PRO A 295 36.71 0.99 13.63
CA PRO A 295 37.47 1.91 14.47
C PRO A 295 38.80 2.33 13.83
N GLU A 296 39.44 1.43 13.08
CA GLU A 296 40.66 1.69 12.33
C GLU A 296 40.43 2.74 11.23
N ASP A 297 39.35 2.62 10.46
CA ASP A 297 39.00 3.59 9.41
C ASP A 297 38.69 4.97 10.01
N LYS A 298 37.97 5.03 11.13
CA LYS A 298 37.70 6.29 11.85
C LYS A 298 38.98 6.93 12.36
N MET A 299 39.90 6.12 12.91
CA MET A 299 41.19 6.58 13.40
C MET A 299 42.06 7.09 12.24
N ASN A 300 42.08 6.38 11.11
CA ASN A 300 42.76 6.78 9.90
C ASN A 300 42.22 8.11 9.35
N GLU A 301 40.89 8.27 9.28
CA GLU A 301 40.29 9.54 8.83
C GLU A 301 40.64 10.70 9.79
N MET A 302 40.61 10.46 11.10
CA MET A 302 40.99 11.47 12.10
C MET A 302 42.46 11.85 11.99
N MET A 303 43.36 10.88 11.84
CA MET A 303 44.80 11.10 11.66
C MET A 303 45.09 11.85 10.35
N MET A 304 44.43 11.47 9.25
CA MET A 304 44.50 12.16 7.97
C MET A 304 44.09 13.63 8.11
N ARG A 305 42.96 13.90 8.78
CA ARG A 305 42.50 15.28 9.05
C ARG A 305 43.53 16.07 9.87
N GLN A 306 44.06 15.48 10.94
CA GLN A 306 45.09 16.13 11.77
C GLN A 306 46.35 16.46 10.96
N GLU A 307 46.82 15.53 10.13
CA GLU A 307 47.99 15.78 9.29
C GLU A 307 47.72 16.84 8.22
N ILE A 308 46.53 16.85 7.60
CA ILE A 308 46.11 17.92 6.70
C ILE A 308 46.16 19.27 7.43
N PHE A 309 45.60 19.39 8.63
CA PHE A 309 45.63 20.64 9.40
C PHE A 309 47.05 21.06 9.82
N ALA A 310 47.91 20.11 10.16
CA ALA A 310 49.32 20.37 10.47
C ALA A 310 50.05 20.91 9.23
N VAL A 311 49.91 20.25 8.08
CA VAL A 311 50.53 20.68 6.81
C VAL A 311 50.01 22.06 6.36
N LEU A 312 48.70 22.30 6.49
CA LEU A 312 48.12 23.62 6.19
C LEU A 312 48.70 24.70 7.10
N SER A 313 48.95 24.40 8.38
CA SER A 313 49.50 25.36 9.34
C SER A 313 51.01 25.62 9.14
N ASP A 314 51.78 24.61 8.74
CA ASP A 314 53.23 24.71 8.49
C ASP A 314 53.56 25.53 7.22
N VAL A 315 52.72 25.42 6.18
CA VAL A 315 53.05 25.88 4.82
C VAL A 315 52.34 27.18 4.43
N LEU A 316 51.14 27.41 4.96
CA LEU A 316 50.28 28.54 4.58
C LEU A 316 50.30 29.61 5.67
N THR A 317 50.11 30.87 5.26
CA THR A 317 49.80 31.94 6.21
C THR A 317 48.39 31.75 6.78
N GLU A 318 48.09 32.29 7.96
CA GLU A 318 46.78 32.20 8.61
C GLU A 318 45.62 32.54 7.65
N ARG A 319 45.72 33.65 6.91
CA ARG A 319 44.74 34.04 5.87
C ARG A 319 44.60 33.06 4.70
N GLU A 320 45.69 32.40 4.30
CA GLU A 320 45.66 31.39 3.24
C GLU A 320 45.04 30.08 3.74
N LYS A 321 45.32 29.70 4.99
CA LYS A 321 44.74 28.54 5.67
C LYS A 321 43.23 28.69 5.82
N ASP A 322 42.74 29.85 6.26
CA ASP A 322 41.30 30.07 6.49
C ASP A 322 40.50 30.11 5.18
N VAL A 323 41.07 30.71 4.13
CA VAL A 323 40.45 30.69 2.78
C VAL A 323 40.36 29.27 2.23
N ILE A 324 41.37 28.43 2.45
CA ILE A 324 41.38 27.03 1.98
C ILE A 324 40.48 26.15 2.84
N SER A 325 40.46 26.34 4.16
CA SER A 325 39.64 25.54 5.07
C SER A 325 38.15 25.76 4.87
N LEU A 326 37.72 27.01 4.64
CA LEU A 326 36.34 27.35 4.33
C LEU A 326 35.95 26.89 2.92
N ARG A 327 36.82 27.10 1.92
CA ARG A 327 36.50 26.77 0.53
C ARG A 327 36.35 25.26 0.28
N TYR A 328 37.10 24.42 1.00
CA TYR A 328 36.96 22.96 0.91
C TYR A 328 36.15 22.35 2.06
N GLY A 329 35.55 23.17 2.92
CA GLY A 329 34.73 22.69 4.03
C GLY A 329 35.50 21.88 5.08
N LEU A 330 36.82 22.04 5.19
CA LEU A 330 37.64 21.32 6.17
C LEU A 330 37.27 21.71 7.61
N ALA A 331 36.81 22.94 7.83
CA ALA A 331 36.37 23.44 9.14
C ALA A 331 34.85 23.26 9.37
N THR A 332 34.03 23.40 8.33
CA THR A 332 32.57 23.54 8.47
C THR A 332 31.78 22.39 7.79
N SER A 333 32.46 21.33 7.33
CA SER A 333 31.92 20.20 6.56
C SER A 333 31.27 20.55 5.21
N GLN A 334 30.90 21.82 4.98
CA GLN A 334 30.35 22.33 3.73
C GLN A 334 31.35 23.26 3.03
N PRO A 335 31.57 23.11 1.72
CA PRO A 335 32.42 24.01 0.95
C PRO A 335 31.71 25.34 0.66
N TYR A 336 32.41 26.46 0.87
CA TYR A 336 31.92 27.80 0.50
C TYR A 336 32.37 28.23 -0.91
N THR A 337 31.54 29.03 -1.58
CA THR A 337 31.88 29.61 -2.88
C THR A 337 32.94 30.72 -2.75
N LEU A 338 33.64 31.04 -3.85
CA LEU A 338 34.64 32.12 -3.86
C LEU A 338 34.06 33.49 -3.46
N GLU A 339 32.78 33.70 -3.74
CA GLU A 339 32.07 34.93 -3.44
C GLU A 339 31.67 35.00 -1.97
N GLU A 340 31.17 33.91 -1.39
CA GLU A 340 30.88 33.79 0.04
C GLU A 340 32.13 33.96 0.90
N VAL A 341 33.23 33.29 0.53
CA VAL A 341 34.53 33.47 1.20
C VAL A 341 35.03 34.90 1.04
N GLY A 342 34.82 35.53 -0.13
CA GLY A 342 35.13 36.93 -0.36
C GLY A 342 34.37 37.88 0.57
N GLY A 343 33.07 37.63 0.76
CA GLY A 343 32.22 38.35 1.70
C GLY A 343 32.69 38.25 3.15
N MET A 344 33.12 37.06 3.59
CA MET A 344 33.60 36.85 4.97
C MET A 344 34.93 37.56 5.27
N PHE A 345 35.81 37.70 4.27
CA PHE A 345 37.13 38.33 4.45
C PHE A 345 37.21 39.77 3.92
N ASN A 346 36.10 40.37 3.47
CA ASN A 346 36.07 41.67 2.77
C ASN A 346 37.05 41.73 1.58
N LEU A 347 37.10 40.66 0.78
CA LEU A 347 37.95 40.53 -0.39
C LEU A 347 37.10 40.36 -1.65
N SER A 348 37.61 40.85 -2.78
CA SER A 348 36.98 40.54 -4.07
C SER A 348 37.10 39.05 -4.40
N ARG A 349 36.12 38.51 -5.14
CA ARG A 349 36.13 37.13 -5.63
C ARG A 349 37.45 36.75 -6.32
N GLU A 350 37.97 37.65 -7.16
CA GLU A 350 39.23 37.42 -7.87
C GLU A 350 40.43 37.39 -6.92
N ARG A 351 40.39 38.19 -5.84
CA ARG A 351 41.43 38.17 -4.82
C ARG A 351 41.46 36.84 -4.05
N VAL A 352 40.30 36.28 -3.71
CA VAL A 352 40.19 34.94 -3.10
C VAL A 352 40.73 33.86 -4.04
N ARG A 353 40.43 33.93 -5.35
CA ARG A 353 40.97 33.01 -6.37
C ARG A 353 42.50 33.07 -6.46
N GLN A 354 43.09 34.26 -6.40
CA GLN A 354 44.54 34.45 -6.39
C GLN A 354 45.18 33.82 -5.13
N ILE A 355 44.59 34.06 -3.96
CA ILE A 355 45.05 33.48 -2.68
C ILE A 355 44.99 31.96 -2.74
N GLN A 356 43.88 31.38 -3.22
CA GLN A 356 43.75 29.94 -3.39
C GLN A 356 44.79 29.37 -4.34
N THR A 357 45.00 29.99 -5.51
CA THR A 357 45.97 29.51 -6.50
C THR A 357 47.40 29.53 -5.93
N LYS A 358 47.73 30.60 -5.19
CA LYS A 358 49.03 30.74 -4.50
C LYS A 358 49.19 29.69 -3.40
N ALA A 359 48.16 29.46 -2.58
CA ALA A 359 48.15 28.44 -1.54
C ALA A 359 48.31 27.03 -2.12
N MET A 360 47.55 26.67 -3.16
CA MET A 360 47.68 25.39 -3.85
C MET A 360 49.06 25.19 -4.48
N ARG A 361 49.67 26.25 -5.01
CA ARG A 361 51.05 26.19 -5.53
C ARG A 361 52.08 25.91 -4.43
N LYS A 362 51.88 26.44 -3.22
CA LYS A 362 52.73 26.13 -2.05
C LYS A 362 52.53 24.69 -1.58
N LEU A 363 51.29 24.20 -1.53
CA LEU A 363 50.96 22.82 -1.14
C LEU A 363 51.46 21.77 -2.15
N ARG A 364 51.57 22.14 -3.44
CA ARG A 364 52.11 21.27 -4.50
C ARG A 364 53.63 21.10 -4.49
N ARG A 365 54.36 21.70 -3.53
CA ARG A 365 55.81 21.50 -3.41
C ARG A 365 56.11 20.02 -3.12
N PRO A 366 57.13 19.40 -3.74
CA PRO A 366 57.39 17.97 -3.60
C PRO A 366 57.57 17.49 -2.16
N GLN A 367 58.18 18.32 -1.30
CA GLN A 367 58.39 18.02 0.12
C GLN A 367 57.07 17.95 0.92
N VAL A 368 56.09 18.78 0.56
CA VAL A 368 54.77 18.84 1.20
C VAL A 368 53.85 17.75 0.66
N ALA A 369 53.85 17.55 -0.66
CA ALA A 369 53.07 16.52 -1.31
C ALA A 369 53.47 15.10 -0.86
N ARG A 370 54.76 14.85 -0.56
CA ARG A 370 55.21 13.56 -0.03
C ARG A 370 54.59 13.19 1.31
N ARG A 371 54.38 14.16 2.22
CA ARG A 371 53.76 13.92 3.54
C ARG A 371 52.32 13.42 3.38
N LEU A 372 51.54 14.10 2.52
CA LEU A 372 50.14 13.75 2.28
C LEU A 372 49.93 12.58 1.32
N LYS A 373 50.97 12.15 0.59
CA LYS A 373 50.88 11.03 -0.38
C LYS A 373 50.58 9.69 0.30
N GLY A 374 50.94 9.53 1.57
CA GLY A 374 50.66 8.30 2.34
C GLY A 374 49.17 8.02 2.55
N TRP A 375 48.32 9.05 2.46
CA TRP A 375 46.86 8.96 2.65
C TRP A 375 46.07 8.75 1.35
N LEU A 376 46.74 8.59 0.20
CA LEU A 376 46.11 8.43 -1.12
C LEU A 376 45.95 6.96 -1.53
N HIS A 377 46.01 6.03 -0.57
CA HIS A 377 45.85 4.59 -0.81
C HIS A 377 44.40 4.14 -0.64
#